data_AF-A0A8C5XA03-F1
#
_entry.id   AF-A0A8C5XA03-F1
#
_cell.length_a   1.000
_cell.length_b   1.000
_cell.length_c   1.000
_cell.angle_alpha   90.00
_cell.angle_beta   90.00
_cell.angle_gamma   90.00
#
_symmetry.space_group_name_H-M   'P 1'
#
loop_
_entity.id
_entity.type
_entity.pdbx_description
1 polymer ?
#
loop_
_entity_poly.entity_id
_entity_poly.type
_entity_poly.pdbx_seq_one_letter_code
_entity_poly.pdbx_strand_id
1 'polypeptide(L)' 'MDSLPVKWQRYTERAVEILTRYQSTLRSPEEQELKASIGKVSHIFQSELFQALLGKPLPCSPLQSLQPRV' A
#
# COMPACT_ATOMS: atom_id res chain seq x y z
N MET A 1 17.62 -17.62 13.21
CA MET A 1 17.64 -16.75 12.02
C MET A 1 16.18 -16.47 11.70
N ASP A 2 15.58 -15.55 12.45
CA ASP A 2 14.12 -15.39 12.51
C ASP A 2 13.80 -13.95 12.11
N SER A 3 13.78 -13.69 10.81
CA SER A 3 13.36 -12.40 10.25
C SER A 3 12.51 -12.65 9.03
N LEU A 4 11.20 -12.72 9.23
CA LEU A 4 10.20 -12.69 8.17
C LEU A 4 9.21 -11.54 8.40
N PRO A 5 9.56 -10.28 8.09
CA PRO A 5 8.58 -9.21 7.99
C PRO A 5 8.22 -8.86 6.52
N VAL A 6 8.68 -9.63 5.52
CA VAL A 6 8.44 -9.32 4.09
C VAL A 6 7.28 -10.08 3.44
N LYS A 7 6.70 -11.08 4.13
CA LYS A 7 5.66 -11.94 3.52
C LYS A 7 4.34 -11.20 3.31
N TRP A 8 3.96 -10.34 4.25
CA TRP A 8 2.67 -9.62 4.24
C TRP A 8 2.58 -8.58 3.14
N GLN A 9 3.70 -7.96 2.77
CA GLN A 9 3.73 -6.95 1.72
C GLN A 9 3.29 -7.51 0.36
N ARG A 10 3.76 -8.70 -0.02
CA ARG A 10 3.30 -9.39 -1.24
C ARG A 10 1.82 -9.75 -1.18
N TYR A 11 1.30 -10.10 0.00
CA TYR A 11 -0.13 -10.38 0.17
C TYR A 11 -0.97 -9.10 0.03
N THR A 12 -0.48 -7.97 0.55
CA THR A 12 -1.13 -6.66 0.42
C THR A 12 -1.17 -6.20 -1.04
N GLU A 13 -0.03 -6.26 -1.74
CA GLU A 13 0.06 -5.90 -3.16
C GLU A 13 -0.89 -6.77 -4.01
N ARG A 14 -0.89 -8.08 -3.77
CA ARG A 14 -1.77 -9.02 -4.47
C ARG A 14 -3.26 -8.79 -4.14
N ALA A 15 -3.59 -8.42 -2.91
CA ALA A 15 -4.96 -8.10 -2.52
C ALA A 15 -5.46 -6.83 -3.23
N VAL A 16 -4.63 -5.78 -3.31
CA VAL A 16 -4.96 -4.54 -4.04
C VAL A 16 -5.15 -4.79 -5.53
N GLU A 17 -4.32 -5.64 -6.14
CA GLU A 17 -4.46 -6.05 -7.54
C GLU A 17 -5.79 -6.76 -7.80
N ILE A 18 -6.15 -7.75 -6.97
CA ILE A 18 -7.42 -8.48 -7.06
C ILE A 18 -8.61 -7.52 -6.89
N LEU A 19 -8.54 -6.64 -5.89
CA LEU A 19 -9.57 -5.63 -5.63
C LEU A 19 -9.76 -4.69 -6.82
N THR A 20 -8.66 -4.21 -7.44
CA THR A 20 -8.71 -3.31 -8.60
C THR A 20 -9.29 -4.02 -9.83
N ARG A 21 -8.95 -5.30 -10.02
CA ARG A 21 -9.53 -6.13 -11.09
C ARG A 21 -11.03 -6.34 -10.88
N TYR A 22 -11.44 -6.64 -9.65
CA TYR A 22 -12.84 -6.80 -9.29
C TYR A 22 -13.61 -5.48 -9.46
N GLN A 23 -13.03 -4.36 -9.04
CA GLN A 23 -13.59 -3.01 -9.27
C GLN A 23 -13.85 -2.72 -10.76
N SER A 24 -13.01 -3.23 -11.65
CA SER A 24 -13.15 -3.05 -13.11
C SER A 24 -14.24 -3.94 -13.73
N THR A 25 -14.58 -5.05 -13.07
CA THR A 25 -15.71 -5.91 -13.44
C THR A 25 -17.05 -5.35 -12.96
N LEU A 26 -17.07 -4.56 -11.87
CA LEU A 26 -18.26 -3.87 -11.38
C LEU A 26 -18.61 -2.67 -12.27
N ARG A 27 -19.57 -2.88 -13.17
CA ARG A 27 -20.07 -1.87 -14.11
C ARG A 27 -21.56 -1.58 -13.91
N SER A 28 -22.22 -2.36 -13.07
CA SER A 28 -23.65 -2.24 -12.81
C SER A 28 -23.91 -1.09 -11.83
N PRO A 29 -25.01 -0.33 -11.98
CA PRO A 29 -25.34 0.77 -11.07
C PRO A 29 -25.61 0.29 -9.63
N GLU A 30 -26.10 -0.94 -9.45
CA GLU A 30 -26.25 -1.59 -8.13
C GLU A 30 -24.90 -1.80 -7.42
N GLU A 31 -23.82 -1.96 -8.17
CA GLU A 31 -22.50 -2.28 -7.64
C GLU A 31 -21.63 -1.02 -7.44
N GLN A 32 -22.19 0.17 -7.69
CA GLN A 32 -21.45 1.43 -7.64
C GLN A 32 -20.96 1.75 -6.21
N GLU A 33 -21.75 1.39 -5.19
CA GLU A 33 -21.37 1.53 -3.78
C GLU A 33 -20.21 0.59 -3.40
N LEU A 34 -20.26 -0.65 -3.89
CA LEU A 34 -19.18 -1.63 -3.72
C LEU A 34 -17.90 -1.16 -4.43
N LYS A 35 -18.04 -0.64 -5.66
CA LYS A 35 -16.95 -0.04 -6.45
C LYS A 35 -16.29 1.13 -5.72
N ALA A 36 -17.10 2.00 -5.09
CA ALA A 36 -16.61 3.11 -4.29
C ALA A 36 -15.88 2.63 -3.03
N SER A 37 -16.42 1.62 -2.35
CA SER A 37 -15.81 1.01 -1.17
C SER A 37 -14.45 0.36 -1.47
N ILE A 38 -14.36 -0.37 -2.58
CA ILE A 38 -13.10 -0.95 -3.06
C ILE A 38 -12.07 0.13 -3.40
N GLY A 39 -12.52 1.23 -4.03
CA GLY A 39 -11.66 2.38 -4.30
C GLY A 39 -11.07 3.01 -3.03
N LYS A 40 -11.89 3.17 -1.98
CA LYS A 40 -11.43 3.66 -0.66
C LYS A 40 -10.39 2.73 -0.06
N VAL A 41 -10.64 1.43 -0.07
CA VAL A 41 -9.70 0.42 0.45
C VAL A 41 -8.38 0.45 -0.32
N SER A 42 -8.43 0.48 -1.66
CA SER A 42 -7.23 0.60 -2.50
C SER A 42 -6.42 1.87 -2.18
N HIS A 43 -7.09 3.00 -1.98
CA HIS A 43 -6.45 4.26 -1.63
C HIS A 43 -5.80 4.23 -0.23
N ILE A 44 -6.48 3.63 0.76
CA ILE A 44 -5.93 3.44 2.12
C ILE A 44 -4.67 2.58 2.07
N PHE A 45 -4.69 1.49 1.30
CA PHE A 45 -3.51 0.62 1.15
C PHE A 45 -2.33 1.29 0.44
N GLN A 46 -2.59 2.27 -0.44
CA GLN A 46 -1.56 3.07 -1.10
C GLN A 46 -1.08 4.25 -0.24
N SER A 47 -1.77 4.59 0.85
CA SER A 47 -1.39 5.68 1.74
C SER A 47 -0.02 5.45 2.38
N GLU A 48 0.86 6.45 2.31
CA GLU A 48 2.19 6.39 2.94
C GLU A 48 2.12 6.15 4.45
N LEU A 49 1.14 6.75 5.13
CA LEU A 49 0.88 6.50 6.55
C LEU A 49 0.57 5.02 6.83
N PHE A 50 -0.30 4.40 6.02
CA PHE A 50 -0.68 3.01 6.20
C PHE A 50 0.48 2.06 5.87
N GLN A 51 1.25 2.40 4.84
CA GLN A 51 2.49 1.70 4.49
C GLN A 51 3.54 1.78 5.62
N ALA A 52 3.68 2.95 6.26
CA ALA A 52 4.58 3.14 7.41
C ALA A 52 4.11 2.33 8.65
N LEU A 53 2.79 2.28 8.90
CA LEU A 53 2.20 1.45 9.95
C LEU A 53 2.40 -0.06 9.71
N LEU A 54 2.38 -0.49 8.44
CA LEU A 54 2.65 -1.86 8.03
C LEU A 54 4.14 -2.26 8.12
N GLY A 55 5.02 -1.34 8.55
CA GLY A 55 6.43 -1.62 8.73
C GLY A 55 7.24 -1.60 7.43
N LYS A 56 6.75 -0.94 6.36
CA LYS A 56 7.67 -0.51 5.30
C LYS A 56 8.65 0.46 5.97
N PRO A 57 9.96 0.18 6.01
CA PRO A 57 10.90 1.23 6.33
C PRO A 57 10.64 2.32 5.28
N LEU A 58 10.18 3.47 5.74
CA LEU A 58 10.33 4.70 4.97
C LEU A 58 11.77 4.66 4.42
N PRO A 59 12.02 5.06 3.17
CA PRO A 59 13.39 5.42 2.83
C PRO A 59 13.72 6.53 3.82
N CYS A 60 14.39 6.15 4.92
CA CYS A 60 15.22 7.06 5.68
C CYS A 60 16.14 7.59 4.60
N SER A 61 15.76 8.73 4.04
CA SER A 61 16.65 9.51 3.22
C SER A 61 17.88 9.60 4.11
N PRO A 62 19.04 9.04 3.70
CA PRO A 62 20.22 9.36 4.45
C PRO A 62 20.26 10.88 4.40
N LEU A 63 20.32 11.51 5.57
CA LEU A 63 20.78 12.89 5.71
C LEU A 63 22.22 12.92 5.21
N GLN A 64 22.42 12.69 3.91
CA GLN A 64 23.66 12.77 3.18
C GLN A 64 23.83 14.22 2.70
N SER A 65 23.52 15.15 3.59
CA SER A 65 23.81 16.58 3.45
C SER A 65 24.24 17.21 4.78
N LEU A 66 24.74 16.43 5.73
CA LEU A 66 25.63 16.94 6.78
C LEU A 66 26.95 16.16 6.73
N GLN A 67 27.75 16.44 5.70
CA GLN A 67 29.20 16.27 5.82
C GLN A 67 29.71 17.47 6.64
N PRO A 68 30.30 17.28 7.83
CA PRO A 68 31.05 18.33 8.47
C PRO A 68 32.31 18.53 7.61
N ARG A 69 32.41 19.70 7.00
CA ARG A 69 33.62 20.15 6.31
C ARG A 69 34.65 20.49 7.38
N VAL A 70 35.47 19.51 7.77
CA VAL A 70 36.70 19.69 8.53
C VAL A 70 37.87 19.49 7.59
#